data_AF-A0A2J4PWZ2-F1
#
_entry.id   AF-A0A2J4PWZ2-F1
#
_cell.length_a   1.000
_cell.length_b   1.000
_cell.length_c   1.000
_cell.angle_alpha   90.00
_cell.angle_beta   90.00
_cell.angle_gamma   90.00
#
_symmetry.space_group_name_H-M   'P 1'
#
loop_
_entity.id
_entity.type
_entity.pdbx_description
1 polymer ?
#
loop_
_entity_poly.entity_id
_entity_poly.type
_entity_poly.pdbx_seq_one_letter_code
_entity_poly.pdbx_strand_id
1 'polypeptide(L)'
;IAIYASLCKAQDLPLRFPGSEKTWHSIVDHTDAGLLADATLWAATSPTAQNQAFNVNNGDIWRWCELWPRIASWFELASAPPVRVSLHQLFVDYRAHWRELAGQSLVEADILRLSDGKFADFVFGWNYDMFGDGSKLRRAGFTEMQATDDMFFRLFAQLRAARIIP
;
A
#
# COMPACT_ATOMS: atom_id res chain seq x y z
N ILE A 1 0.31 -5.89 -1.14
CA ILE A 1 0.36 -6.05 0.34
C ILE A 1 -0.73 -6.99 0.84
N ALA A 2 -2.02 -6.68 0.68
CA ALA A 2 -3.11 -7.50 1.22
C ALA A 2 -3.12 -8.98 0.77
N ILE A 3 -2.86 -9.23 -0.52
CA ILE A 3 -2.70 -10.59 -1.07
C ILE A 3 -1.59 -11.35 -0.34
N TYR A 4 -0.41 -10.73 -0.20
CA TYR A 4 0.73 -11.32 0.48
C TYR A 4 0.43 -11.61 1.97
N ALA A 5 -0.20 -10.67 2.67
CA ALA A 5 -0.64 -10.87 4.04
C ALA A 5 -1.66 -12.01 4.18
N SER A 6 -2.58 -12.14 3.23
CA SER A 6 -3.57 -13.23 3.23
C SER A 6 -2.90 -14.59 3.03
N LEU A 7 -1.90 -14.69 2.14
CA LEU A 7 -1.09 -15.90 1.97
C LEU A 7 -0.27 -16.25 3.22
N CYS A 8 0.30 -15.24 3.90
CA CYS A 8 0.99 -15.45 5.18
C CYS A 8 0.03 -15.98 6.25
N LYS A 9 -1.16 -15.38 6.37
CA LYS A 9 -2.19 -15.80 7.34
C LYS A 9 -2.68 -17.22 7.09
N ALA A 10 -2.91 -17.60 5.83
CA ALA A 10 -3.33 -18.95 5.48
C ALA A 10 -2.30 -20.04 5.83
N GLN A 11 -1.03 -19.66 5.99
CA GLN A 11 0.08 -20.58 6.25
C GLN A 11 0.69 -20.42 7.65
N ASP A 12 0.05 -19.62 8.52
CA ASP A 12 0.56 -19.29 9.85
C ASP A 12 2.00 -18.73 9.84
N LEU A 13 2.31 -17.91 8.83
CA LEU A 13 3.61 -17.26 8.66
C LEU A 13 3.55 -15.80 9.13
N PRO A 14 4.63 -15.26 9.73
CA PRO A 14 4.72 -13.84 10.02
C PRO A 14 4.77 -13.03 8.72
N LEU A 15 4.26 -11.80 8.77
CA LEU A 15 4.34 -10.85 7.67
C LEU A 15 5.73 -10.21 7.63
N ARG A 16 6.65 -10.83 6.88
CA ARG A 16 8.00 -10.28 6.66
C ARG A 16 7.95 -9.12 5.67
N PHE A 17 8.76 -8.09 5.88
CA PHE A 17 8.89 -7.02 4.90
C PHE A 17 9.64 -7.51 3.66
N PRO A 18 9.06 -7.44 2.44
CA PRO A 18 9.63 -8.02 1.23
C PRO A 18 10.66 -7.10 0.57
N GLY A 19 11.66 -6.67 1.33
CA GLY A 19 12.65 -5.69 0.88
C GLY A 19 13.97 -5.79 1.64
N SER A 20 14.86 -4.83 1.38
CA SER A 20 16.17 -4.77 2.04
C SER A 20 16.09 -4.10 3.42
N GLU A 21 17.09 -4.33 4.29
CA GLU A 21 17.28 -3.57 5.54
C GLU A 21 17.27 -2.06 5.31
N LYS A 22 17.88 -1.60 4.21
CA LYS A 22 17.94 -0.18 3.87
C LYS A 22 16.55 0.37 3.52
N THR A 23 15.76 -0.39 2.77
CA THR A 23 14.36 -0.05 2.46
C THR A 23 13.48 -0.09 3.70
N TRP A 24 13.70 -1.04 4.60
CA TRP A 24 12.97 -1.15 5.86
C TRP A 24 13.06 0.14 6.69
N HIS A 25 14.22 0.79 6.65
CA HIS A 25 14.46 2.06 7.32
C HIS A 25 14.24 3.30 6.45
N SER A 26 13.89 3.19 5.16
CA SER A 26 13.68 4.37 4.31
C SER A 26 12.33 5.02 4.58
N ILE A 27 12.26 6.34 4.36
CA ILE A 27 11.04 7.13 4.46
C ILE A 27 10.27 7.05 3.14
N VAL A 28 8.95 6.93 3.23
CA VAL A 28 8.03 6.94 2.09
C VAL A 28 6.78 7.75 2.43
N ASP A 29 6.31 8.56 1.48
CA ASP A 29 4.96 9.13 1.53
C ASP A 29 3.97 8.30 0.71
N HIS A 30 2.68 8.51 0.98
CA HIS A 30 1.60 7.82 0.29
C HIS A 30 0.55 8.85 -0.14
N THR A 31 -0.26 8.45 -1.11
CA THR A 31 -1.36 9.26 -1.62
C THR A 31 -2.61 8.41 -1.68
N ASP A 32 -3.58 8.72 -0.82
CA ASP A 32 -4.92 8.15 -0.90
C ASP A 32 -5.62 8.58 -2.19
N ALA A 33 -6.32 7.65 -2.82
CA ALA A 33 -7.00 7.91 -4.08
C ALA A 33 -8.16 8.91 -3.95
N GLY A 34 -8.86 8.91 -2.81
CA GLY A 34 -9.90 9.89 -2.50
C GLY A 34 -9.31 11.28 -2.31
N LEU A 35 -8.26 11.40 -1.48
CA LEU A 35 -7.54 12.66 -1.29
C LEU A 35 -6.98 13.22 -2.61
N LEU A 36 -6.46 12.35 -3.48
CA LEU A 36 -6.02 12.75 -4.82
C LEU A 36 -7.17 13.26 -5.69
N ALA A 37 -8.33 12.60 -5.65
CA ALA A 37 -9.52 13.06 -6.36
C ALA A 37 -9.99 14.43 -5.86
N ASP A 38 -10.00 14.63 -4.53
CA ASP A 38 -10.38 15.90 -3.91
C ASP A 38 -9.40 17.02 -4.27
N ALA A 39 -8.09 16.74 -4.24
CA ALA A 39 -7.05 17.68 -4.68
C ALA A 39 -7.20 18.03 -6.17
N THR A 40 -7.57 17.06 -7.00
CA THR A 40 -7.79 17.27 -8.44
C THR A 40 -9.03 18.15 -8.68
N LEU A 41 -10.13 17.89 -7.97
CA LEU A 41 -11.33 18.72 -8.05
C LEU A 41 -11.06 20.15 -7.58
N TRP A 42 -10.37 20.29 -6.45
CA TRP A 42 -9.94 21.59 -5.94
C TRP A 42 -9.10 22.34 -6.97
N ALA A 43 -8.13 21.68 -7.60
CA ALA A 43 -7.26 22.30 -8.59
C ALA A 43 -8.03 22.76 -9.84
N ALA A 44 -9.10 22.05 -10.21
CA ALA A 44 -9.96 22.40 -11.33
C ALA A 44 -10.82 23.65 -11.06
N THR A 45 -11.15 23.94 -9.80
CA THR A 45 -12.06 25.03 -9.44
C THR A 45 -11.39 26.21 -8.75
N SER A 46 -10.18 26.05 -8.22
CA SER A 46 -9.50 27.08 -7.44
C SER A 46 -8.71 28.06 -8.33
N PRO A 47 -8.94 29.38 -8.21
CA PRO A 47 -8.12 30.38 -8.90
C PRO A 47 -6.63 30.29 -8.55
N THR A 48 -6.29 29.88 -7.33
CA THR A 48 -4.88 29.75 -6.87
C THR A 48 -4.15 28.55 -7.46
N ALA A 49 -4.89 27.62 -8.07
CA ALA A 49 -4.34 26.41 -8.68
C ALA A 49 -4.07 26.56 -10.19
N GLN A 50 -4.51 27.65 -10.82
CA GLN A 50 -4.39 27.85 -12.26
C GLN A 50 -2.92 27.82 -12.71
N ASN A 51 -2.63 27.01 -13.73
CA ASN A 51 -1.29 26.84 -14.30
C ASN A 51 -0.21 26.47 -13.27
N GLN A 52 -0.58 25.73 -12.23
CA GLN A 52 0.34 25.24 -11.22
C GLN A 52 0.47 23.71 -11.25
N ALA A 53 1.69 23.22 -11.04
CA ALA A 53 1.93 21.83 -10.68
C ALA A 53 2.03 21.70 -9.15
N PHE A 54 1.43 20.66 -8.59
CA PHE A 54 1.45 20.33 -7.16
C PHE A 54 1.78 18.85 -6.94
N ASN A 55 2.54 18.55 -5.90
CA ASN A 55 2.60 17.20 -5.35
C ASN A 55 1.39 17.00 -4.43
N VAL A 56 0.82 15.80 -4.46
CA VAL A 56 -0.29 15.41 -3.57
C VAL A 56 0.15 14.20 -2.76
N ASN A 57 0.19 14.37 -1.44
CA ASN A 57 0.43 13.30 -0.48
C ASN A 57 -0.49 13.45 0.73
N ASN A 58 -0.56 12.38 1.50
CA ASN A 58 -1.42 12.22 2.66
C ASN A 58 -1.17 13.27 3.76
N GLY A 59 0.03 13.85 3.81
CA GLY A 59 0.44 14.85 4.80
C GLY A 59 1.24 14.29 5.97
N ASP A 60 1.29 12.97 6.11
CA ASP A 60 2.22 12.25 6.97
C ASP A 60 3.33 11.56 6.16
N ILE A 61 4.38 11.12 6.85
CA ILE A 61 5.50 10.37 6.29
C ILE A 61 5.80 9.19 7.21
N TRP A 62 6.23 8.07 6.63
CA TRP A 62 6.45 6.83 7.38
C TRP A 62 7.76 6.20 7.00
N ARG A 63 8.43 5.55 7.96
CA ARG A 63 9.34 4.46 7.63
C ARG A 63 8.56 3.16 7.47
N TRP A 64 9.01 2.28 6.59
CA TRP A 64 8.43 0.94 6.47
C TRP A 64 8.48 0.19 7.82
N CYS A 65 9.53 0.40 8.61
CA CYS A 65 9.67 -0.22 9.92
C CYS A 65 8.62 0.20 10.96
N GLU A 66 7.96 1.33 10.75
CA GLU A 66 6.91 1.85 11.62
C GLU A 66 5.51 1.46 11.11
N LEU A 67 5.32 1.49 9.79
CA LEU A 67 4.04 1.22 9.15
C LEU A 67 3.73 -0.28 9.03
N TRP A 68 4.73 -1.09 8.69
CA TRP A 68 4.53 -2.51 8.41
C TRP A 68 4.03 -3.33 9.62
N PRO A 69 4.49 -3.09 10.87
CA PRO A 69 3.91 -3.75 12.04
C PRO A 69 2.42 -3.42 12.25
N ARG A 70 1.99 -2.20 11.89
CA ARG A 70 0.57 -1.80 11.94
C ARG A 70 -0.25 -2.57 10.92
N ILE A 71 0.26 -2.69 9.69
CA ILE A 71 -0.33 -3.53 8.64
C ILE A 71 -0.43 -4.99 9.10
N ALA A 72 0.66 -5.56 9.63
CA ALA A 72 0.67 -6.93 10.13
C ALA A 72 -0.38 -7.15 11.23
N SER A 73 -0.46 -6.22 12.19
CA SER A 73 -1.43 -6.28 13.28
C SER A 73 -2.89 -6.25 12.79
N TRP A 74 -3.19 -5.47 11.75
CA TRP A 74 -4.54 -5.43 11.18
C TRP A 74 -4.96 -6.77 10.55
N PHE A 75 -3.99 -7.50 9.98
CA PHE A 75 -4.18 -8.88 9.49
C PHE A 75 -4.05 -9.94 10.59
N GLU A 76 -3.90 -9.54 11.86
CA GLU A 76 -3.66 -10.44 13.00
C GLU A 76 -2.44 -11.35 12.76
N LEU A 77 -1.36 -10.76 12.26
CA LEU A 77 -0.08 -11.41 12.00
C LEU A 77 1.02 -10.79 12.86
N ALA A 78 1.98 -11.61 13.27
CA ALA A 78 3.26 -11.09 13.74
C ALA A 78 4.02 -10.47 12.57
N SER A 79 4.65 -9.31 12.79
CA SER A 79 5.64 -8.77 11.85
C SER A 79 7.00 -9.42 12.07
N ALA A 80 7.79 -9.57 11.00
CA ALA A 80 9.15 -10.09 11.10
C ALA A 80 10.15 -9.23 10.30
N PRO A 81 11.47 -9.31 10.64
CA PRO A 81 12.52 -8.54 9.98
C PRO A 81 12.55 -8.69 8.46
N PRO A 82 13.11 -7.71 7.73
CA PRO A 82 13.10 -7.68 6.28
C PRO A 82 13.83 -8.87 5.66
N VAL A 83 13.31 -9.35 4.53
CA VAL A 83 13.99 -10.33 3.67
C VAL A 83 13.74 -9.94 2.22
N ARG A 84 14.79 -10.00 1.41
CA ARG A 84 14.64 -9.77 -0.03
C ARG A 84 13.94 -10.96 -0.65
N VAL A 85 12.68 -10.75 -1.02
CA VAL A 85 11.86 -11.71 -1.77
C VAL A 85 11.22 -10.97 -2.94
N SER A 86 11.09 -11.64 -4.08
CA SER A 86 10.27 -11.11 -5.18
C SER A 86 8.82 -11.53 -4.95
N LEU A 87 7.94 -10.54 -4.79
CA LEU A 87 6.50 -10.78 -4.74
C LEU A 87 5.98 -11.27 -6.09
N HIS A 88 6.60 -10.88 -7.21
CA HIS A 88 6.24 -11.45 -8.51
C HIS A 88 6.45 -12.97 -8.53
N GLN A 89 7.66 -13.43 -8.17
CA GLN A 89 7.97 -14.85 -8.13
C GLN A 89 7.08 -15.56 -7.09
N LEU A 90 6.89 -14.96 -5.91
CA LEU A 90 6.02 -15.51 -4.87
C LEU A 90 4.58 -15.69 -5.38
N PHE A 91 4.01 -14.72 -6.09
CA PHE A 91 2.64 -14.84 -6.60
C PHE A 91 2.53 -15.88 -7.72
N VAL A 92 3.58 -16.08 -8.52
CA VAL A 92 3.65 -17.19 -9.48
C VAL A 92 3.66 -18.54 -8.75
N ASP A 93 4.55 -18.69 -7.77
CA ASP A 93 4.76 -19.96 -7.04
C ASP A 93 3.55 -20.34 -6.17
N TYR A 94 2.90 -19.35 -5.55
CA TYR A 94 1.76 -19.55 -4.66
C TYR A 94 0.40 -19.47 -5.36
N ARG A 95 0.37 -19.47 -6.70
CA ARG A 95 -0.88 -19.40 -7.47
C ARG A 95 -1.84 -20.54 -7.16
N ALA A 96 -1.34 -21.76 -6.94
CA ALA A 96 -2.17 -22.91 -6.54
C ALA A 96 -2.75 -22.72 -5.13
N HIS A 97 -1.91 -22.32 -4.16
CA HIS A 97 -2.33 -22.03 -2.78
C HIS A 97 -3.39 -20.92 -2.73
N TRP A 98 -3.25 -19.86 -3.55
CA TRP A 98 -4.26 -18.82 -3.64
C TRP A 98 -5.59 -19.36 -4.19
N ARG A 99 -5.58 -20.24 -5.19
CA ARG A 99 -6.82 -20.85 -5.71
C ARG A 99 -7.56 -21.64 -4.64
N GLU A 100 -6.82 -22.38 -3.82
CA GLU A 100 -7.38 -23.12 -2.68
C GLU A 100 -7.94 -22.16 -1.62
N LEU A 101 -7.20 -21.12 -1.25
CA LEU A 101 -7.63 -20.08 -0.32
C LEU A 101 -8.87 -19.32 -0.82
N ALA A 102 -8.92 -19.01 -2.11
CA ALA A 102 -10.01 -18.29 -2.75
C ALA A 102 -11.30 -19.13 -2.75
N GLY A 103 -11.17 -20.42 -3.08
CA GLY A 103 -12.29 -21.37 -3.13
C GLY A 103 -13.48 -20.81 -3.91
N GLN A 104 -14.66 -20.85 -3.31
CA GLN A 104 -15.88 -20.19 -3.82
C GLN A 104 -16.20 -18.87 -3.09
N SER A 105 -15.35 -18.48 -2.15
CA SER A 105 -15.60 -17.37 -1.23
C SER A 105 -15.14 -16.03 -1.84
N LEU A 106 -14.03 -16.04 -2.57
CA LEU A 106 -13.47 -14.84 -3.19
C LEU A 106 -13.93 -14.66 -4.65
N VAL A 107 -13.89 -13.42 -5.13
CA VAL A 107 -14.34 -13.07 -6.49
C VAL A 107 -13.36 -13.46 -7.58
N GLU A 108 -12.08 -13.66 -7.25
CA GLU A 108 -11.03 -13.99 -8.21
C GLU A 108 -10.06 -15.02 -7.61
N ALA A 109 -10.05 -16.21 -8.19
CA ALA A 109 -9.21 -17.33 -7.76
C ALA A 109 -7.83 -17.32 -8.42
N ASP A 110 -7.59 -16.45 -9.41
CA ASP A 110 -6.28 -16.27 -10.00
C ASP A 110 -5.57 -15.04 -9.43
N ILE A 111 -4.62 -15.27 -8.52
CA ILE A 111 -3.80 -14.22 -7.90
C ILE A 111 -3.17 -13.26 -8.92
N LEU A 112 -2.79 -13.76 -10.10
CA LEU A 112 -2.14 -12.95 -11.14
C LEU A 112 -3.12 -12.06 -11.91
N ARG A 113 -4.42 -12.31 -11.82
CA ARG A 113 -5.46 -11.39 -12.31
C ARG A 113 -5.72 -10.25 -11.33
N LEU A 114 -5.39 -10.43 -10.05
CA LEU A 114 -5.44 -9.39 -9.03
C LEU A 114 -4.16 -8.52 -9.02
N SER A 115 -2.99 -9.16 -9.05
CA SER A 115 -1.70 -8.47 -9.08
C SER A 115 -0.59 -9.41 -9.54
N ASP A 116 0.30 -8.92 -10.40
CA ASP A 116 1.52 -9.65 -10.78
C ASP A 116 2.71 -9.39 -9.84
N GLY A 117 2.55 -8.58 -8.79
CA GLY A 117 3.57 -8.29 -7.78
C GLY A 117 4.70 -7.35 -8.23
N LYS A 118 4.86 -7.05 -9.52
CA LYS A 118 6.02 -6.28 -10.02
C LYS A 118 6.05 -4.84 -9.54
N PHE A 119 4.88 -4.20 -9.45
CA PHE A 119 4.80 -2.84 -8.91
C PHE A 119 5.21 -2.79 -7.43
N ALA A 120 4.82 -3.80 -6.66
CA ALA A 120 5.23 -3.90 -5.26
C ALA A 120 6.74 -4.13 -5.15
N ASP A 121 7.33 -5.00 -5.97
CA ASP A 121 8.79 -5.20 -6.03
C ASP A 121 9.54 -3.90 -6.40
N PHE A 122 8.98 -3.09 -7.31
CA PHE A 122 9.55 -1.78 -7.65
C PHE A 122 9.56 -0.83 -6.44
N VAL A 123 8.44 -0.70 -5.72
CA VAL A 123 8.32 0.17 -4.54
C VAL A 123 9.21 -0.32 -3.39
N PHE A 124 9.19 -1.63 -3.09
CA PHE A 124 10.03 -2.23 -2.05
C PHE A 124 11.50 -2.36 -2.46
N GLY A 125 11.82 -2.04 -3.72
CA GLY A 125 13.18 -1.94 -4.23
C GLY A 125 13.87 -0.60 -3.93
N TRP A 126 13.12 0.44 -3.56
CA TRP A 126 13.71 1.73 -3.20
C TRP A 126 14.58 1.59 -1.97
N ASN A 127 15.86 1.91 -2.11
CA ASN A 127 16.84 1.83 -1.02
C ASN A 127 17.27 3.24 -0.60
N TYR A 128 16.37 4.21 -0.76
CA TYR A 128 16.51 5.63 -0.48
C TYR A 128 15.13 6.18 -0.08
N ASP A 129 15.12 7.36 0.53
CA ASP A 129 13.87 8.02 0.93
C ASP A 129 13.12 8.55 -0.30
N MET A 130 11.83 8.25 -0.41
CA MET A 130 10.97 8.68 -1.53
C MET A 130 9.75 9.42 -0.98
N PHE A 131 9.76 10.74 -1.04
CA PHE A 131 8.61 11.56 -0.68
C PHE A 131 8.59 12.88 -1.46
N GLY A 132 7.41 13.47 -1.62
CA GLY A 132 7.23 14.78 -2.24
C GLY A 132 7.01 15.90 -1.23
N ASP A 133 7.45 17.13 -1.55
CA ASP A 133 7.04 18.31 -0.78
C ASP A 133 5.58 18.67 -1.08
N GLY A 134 4.69 18.44 -0.11
CA GLY A 134 3.28 18.84 -0.16
C GLY A 134 3.02 20.30 0.26
N SER A 135 4.05 21.05 0.69
CA SER A 135 3.87 22.40 1.26
C SER A 135 3.25 23.40 0.28
N LYS A 136 3.54 23.26 -1.02
CA LYS A 136 3.00 24.15 -2.06
C LYS A 136 1.49 24.02 -2.19
N LEU A 137 0.98 22.79 -2.19
CA LEU A 137 -0.46 22.49 -2.27
C LEU A 137 -1.19 23.10 -1.07
N ARG A 138 -0.63 22.92 0.13
CA ARG A 138 -1.20 23.44 1.38
C ARG A 138 -1.23 24.96 1.43
N ARG A 139 -0.13 25.61 1.06
CA ARG A 139 -0.06 27.09 0.98
C ARG A 139 -0.98 27.67 -0.09
N ALA A 140 -1.30 26.91 -1.13
CA ALA A 140 -2.23 27.34 -2.17
C ALA A 140 -3.71 27.21 -1.75
N GLY A 141 -4.01 26.50 -0.66
CA GLY A 141 -5.33 26.45 -0.04
C GLY A 141 -5.96 25.07 0.09
N PHE A 142 -5.32 23.99 -0.39
CA PHE A 142 -5.81 22.63 -0.16
C PHE A 142 -5.16 22.03 1.09
N THR A 143 -5.92 21.96 2.18
CA THR A 143 -5.40 21.58 3.50
C THR A 143 -5.79 20.19 3.98
N GLU A 144 -6.59 19.46 3.20
CA GLU A 144 -7.02 18.11 3.55
C GLU A 144 -5.83 17.16 3.74
N MET A 145 -6.01 16.20 4.64
CA MET A 145 -5.01 15.22 5.04
C MET A 145 -5.68 13.87 5.28
N GLN A 146 -4.93 12.79 5.10
CA GLN A 146 -5.38 11.44 5.35
C GLN A 146 -4.29 10.71 6.14
N ALA A 147 -4.61 10.17 7.31
CA ALA A 147 -3.67 9.31 8.03
C ALA A 147 -3.41 8.05 7.18
N THR A 148 -2.13 7.75 6.91
CA THR A 148 -1.75 6.69 5.98
C THR A 148 -2.12 5.29 6.49
N ASP A 149 -2.01 5.03 7.79
CA ASP A 149 -2.42 3.77 8.39
C ASP A 149 -3.94 3.56 8.28
N ASP A 150 -4.74 4.58 8.62
CA ASP A 150 -6.20 4.54 8.44
C ASP A 150 -6.59 4.32 6.97
N MET A 151 -5.88 4.93 6.02
CA MET A 151 -6.05 4.67 4.58
C MET A 151 -5.85 3.19 4.27
N PHE A 152 -4.74 2.58 4.71
CA PHE A 152 -4.49 1.16 4.49
C PHE A 152 -5.57 0.28 5.09
N PHE A 153 -5.98 0.53 6.35
CA PHE A 153 -7.00 -0.25 7.03
C PHE A 153 -8.35 -0.15 6.33
N ARG A 154 -8.75 1.05 5.91
CA ARG A 154 -9.97 1.27 5.12
C ARG A 154 -9.91 0.53 3.80
N LEU A 155 -8.80 0.61 3.06
CA LEU A 155 -8.63 -0.10 1.79
C LEU A 155 -8.69 -1.61 1.99
N PHE A 156 -8.05 -2.16 3.02
CA PHE A 156 -8.12 -3.60 3.29
C PHE A 156 -9.53 -4.04 3.68
N ALA A 157 -10.25 -3.25 4.48
CA ALA A 157 -11.65 -3.51 4.80
C ALA A 157 -12.55 -3.50 3.55
N GLN A 158 -12.33 -2.56 2.63
CA GLN A 158 -13.04 -2.51 1.34
C GLN A 158 -12.73 -3.74 0.48
N LEU A 159 -11.47 -4.17 0.41
CA LEU A 159 -11.07 -5.39 -0.31
C LEU A 159 -11.72 -6.65 0.28
N ARG A 160 -11.81 -6.76 1.62
CA ARG A 160 -12.54 -7.84 2.31
C ARG A 160 -14.03 -7.82 2.02
N ALA A 161 -14.67 -6.65 2.14
CA ALA A 161 -16.10 -6.49 1.84
C ALA A 161 -16.43 -6.83 0.38
N ALA A 162 -15.53 -6.51 -0.55
CA ALA A 162 -15.61 -6.88 -1.95
C ALA A 162 -15.24 -8.35 -2.24
N ARG A 163 -14.83 -9.12 -1.21
CA ARG A 163 -14.35 -10.51 -1.31
C ARG A 163 -13.19 -10.67 -2.30
N ILE A 164 -12.33 -9.66 -2.41
CA ILE A 164 -11.08 -9.72 -3.19
C ILE A 164 -9.98 -10.42 -2.39
N ILE A 165 -10.00 -10.23 -1.07
CA ILE A 165 -9.17 -10.94 -0.11
C ILE A 165 -10.08 -11.58 0.96
N PRO A 166 -9.61 -12.61 1.68
CA PRO A 166 -10.34 -13.20 2.81
C PRO A 166 -10.61 -12.21 3.96
#